data_AF-A0A6Y4B225-F1
#
_entry.id   AF-A0A6Y4B225-F1
#
_cell.length_a   1.000
_cell.length_b   1.000
_cell.length_c   1.000
_cell.angle_alpha   90.00
_cell.angle_beta   90.00
_cell.angle_gamma   90.00
#
_symmetry.space_group_name_H-M   'P 1'
#
loop_
_entity.id
_entity.type
_entity.pdbx_description
1 polymer ?
#
loop_
_entity_poly.entity_id
_entity_poly.type
_entity_poly.pdbx_seq_one_letter_code
_entity_poly.pdbx_strand_id
1 'polypeptide(L)'
;TGFDKETHGYYKQSGEGFYRKQKSFLPSSAENPNTIRYNDREIVLTKDPASEIYQGTFSDTGKNAGITFYRSSDGKFYQVSGLKGGGPIRHVDKPYSELREGDIGYDEDLLDISDDSPLLEDMLPSLSEELYPTSEENVQSVYKKLQSGDTAAGEIEVVLCRGTTGPQAENIVKFKTAGGVEGPDPNILPVSVETAREQVRSGRVVPEFTTDLSVADRFSREHHLIIVKTKVKYLTRGSTSESGWVMPHTAPVEPVGIIDRTYGHAENIGQANASK
;
A
#
# COMPACT_ATOMS: atom_id res chain seq x y z
N THR A 1 -13.88 -11.06 12.37
CA THR A 1 -12.93 -12.17 12.65
C THR A 1 -11.59 -11.56 13.03
N GLY A 2 -10.98 -12.06 14.11
CA GLY A 2 -9.79 -11.43 14.71
C GLY A 2 -8.53 -11.67 13.87
N PHE A 3 -7.74 -10.61 13.67
CA PHE A 3 -6.42 -10.70 13.05
C PHE A 3 -5.54 -11.69 13.82
N ASP A 4 -5.16 -12.79 13.16
CA ASP A 4 -4.20 -13.74 13.70
C ASP A 4 -2.79 -13.13 13.71
N LYS A 5 -2.24 -13.01 14.93
CA LYS A 5 -0.91 -12.45 15.20
C LYS A 5 0.21 -13.35 14.71
N GLU A 6 -0.02 -14.65 14.55
CA GLU A 6 1.01 -15.61 14.15
C GLU A 6 1.31 -15.56 12.65
N THR A 7 0.30 -15.33 11.81
CA THR A 7 0.45 -15.28 10.35
C THR A 7 0.95 -13.93 9.82
N HIS A 8 0.64 -12.82 10.49
CA HIS A 8 0.80 -11.49 9.89
C HIS A 8 1.97 -10.69 10.51
N GLY A 9 2.37 -10.96 11.76
CA GLY A 9 3.33 -10.15 12.53
C GLY A 9 2.65 -9.11 13.43
N TYR A 10 3.43 -8.20 14.01
CA TYR A 10 2.86 -7.17 14.90
C TYR A 10 2.35 -5.97 14.11
N TYR A 11 1.08 -5.61 14.31
CA TYR A 11 0.42 -4.46 13.68
C TYR A 11 -0.10 -3.48 14.73
N LYS A 12 -0.15 -2.21 14.35
CA LYS A 12 -0.89 -1.19 15.10
C LYS A 12 -2.18 -0.87 14.36
N GLN A 13 -3.26 -0.70 15.12
CA GLN A 13 -4.50 -0.17 14.58
C GLN A 13 -4.28 1.22 13.98
N SER A 14 -4.70 1.42 12.74
CA SER A 14 -4.74 2.69 12.02
C SER A 14 -6.21 2.98 11.76
N GLY A 15 -6.80 4.00 12.40
CA GLY A 15 -8.25 4.25 12.27
C GLY A 15 -9.13 3.09 12.78
N GLU A 16 -10.35 2.99 12.25
CA GLU A 16 -11.37 2.04 12.72
C GLU A 16 -11.25 0.67 12.03
N GLY A 17 -10.28 -0.14 12.46
CA GLY A 17 -10.17 -1.55 12.05
C GLY A 17 -9.06 -1.89 11.04
N PHE A 18 -8.17 -0.95 10.72
CA PHE A 18 -7.05 -1.18 9.80
C PHE A 18 -5.78 -1.48 10.57
N TYR A 19 -4.89 -2.21 9.93
CA TYR A 19 -3.65 -2.63 10.56
C TYR A 19 -2.48 -2.25 9.67
N ARG A 20 -1.55 -1.46 10.20
CA ARG A 20 -0.26 -1.23 9.55
C ARG A 20 0.78 -2.09 10.25
N LYS A 21 1.55 -2.87 9.47
CA LYS A 21 2.60 -3.71 10.04
C LYS A 21 3.59 -2.80 10.76
N GLN A 22 4.17 -3.23 11.87
CA GLN A 22 5.18 -2.43 12.54
C GLN A 22 6.55 -2.85 12.01
N LYS A 23 7.40 -1.87 11.71
CA LYS A 23 8.80 -2.16 11.38
C LYS A 23 9.44 -2.85 12.59
N SER A 24 9.95 -4.06 12.36
CA SER A 24 10.67 -4.82 13.36
C SER A 24 12.16 -4.53 13.27
N PHE A 25 12.82 -4.47 14.41
CA PHE A 25 14.25 -4.28 14.54
C PHE A 25 14.82 -5.46 15.32
N LEU A 26 15.86 -6.08 14.78
CA LEU A 26 16.59 -7.14 15.46
C LEU A 26 17.60 -6.53 16.44
N PRO A 27 17.84 -7.17 17.58
CA PRO A 27 19.00 -6.87 18.41
C PRO A 27 20.29 -7.00 17.60
N SER A 28 21.24 -6.12 17.87
CA SER A 28 22.52 -6.06 17.14
C SER A 28 23.40 -7.27 17.45
N SER A 29 23.27 -7.84 18.67
CA SER A 29 23.85 -9.13 19.05
C SER A 29 23.14 -9.73 20.27
N ALA A 30 23.46 -10.98 20.59
CA ALA A 30 23.01 -11.63 21.83
C ALA A 30 23.63 -10.97 23.09
N GLU A 31 24.83 -10.41 22.96
CA GLU A 31 25.56 -9.72 24.03
C GLU A 31 25.00 -8.30 24.28
N ASN A 32 24.42 -7.68 23.25
CA ASN A 32 23.79 -6.35 23.32
C ASN A 32 22.30 -6.43 22.95
N PRO A 33 21.48 -7.13 23.75
CA PRO A 33 20.10 -7.50 23.38
C PRO A 33 19.14 -6.31 23.30
N ASN A 34 19.55 -5.13 23.77
CA ASN A 34 18.77 -3.89 23.72
C ASN A 34 19.34 -2.85 22.75
N THR A 35 20.34 -3.21 21.95
CA THR A 35 20.89 -2.31 20.93
C THR A 35 20.32 -2.68 19.57
N ILE A 36 19.78 -1.74 18.83
CA ILE A 36 19.23 -1.98 17.49
C ILE A 36 19.80 -1.01 16.45
N ARG A 37 19.76 -1.40 15.17
CA ARG A 37 20.09 -0.52 14.06
C ARG A 37 18.84 0.22 13.56
N TYR A 38 18.78 1.53 13.80
CA TYR A 38 17.69 2.42 13.43
C TYR A 38 18.22 3.54 12.51
N ASN A 39 17.69 3.64 11.28
CA ASN A 39 18.14 4.60 10.25
C ASN A 39 19.67 4.64 10.11
N ASP A 40 20.29 3.46 9.93
CA ASP A 40 21.74 3.26 9.80
C ASP A 40 22.59 3.67 11.00
N ARG A 41 21.99 3.86 12.17
CA ARG A 41 22.70 4.11 13.42
C ARG A 41 22.34 3.08 14.47
N GLU A 42 23.30 2.76 15.33
CA GLU A 42 23.00 1.99 16.53
C GLU A 42 22.36 2.89 17.58
N ILE A 43 21.27 2.40 18.15
CA ILE A 43 20.60 3.03 19.28
C ILE A 43 20.51 2.02 20.41
N VAL A 44 20.86 2.47 21.62
CA VAL A 44 20.69 1.69 22.84
C VAL A 44 19.31 1.99 23.41
N LEU A 45 18.52 0.93 23.60
CA LEU A 45 17.19 1.03 24.16
C LEU A 45 17.22 0.75 25.66
N THR A 46 16.55 1.60 26.43
CA THR A 46 16.39 1.44 27.88
C THR A 46 14.97 1.01 28.19
N LYS A 47 14.79 -0.10 28.91
CA LYS A 47 13.46 -0.54 29.35
C LYS A 47 12.96 0.41 30.44
N ASP A 48 11.76 0.93 30.27
CA ASP A 48 11.03 1.60 31.33
C ASP A 48 10.65 0.57 32.41
N PRO A 49 11.10 0.71 33.66
CA PRO A 49 10.81 -0.27 34.72
C PRO A 49 9.32 -0.45 35.01
N ALA A 50 8.49 0.54 34.69
CA ALA A 50 7.05 0.54 34.95
C ALA A 50 6.20 0.06 33.76
N SER A 51 6.82 -0.28 32.62
CA SER A 51 6.09 -0.70 31.43
C SER A 51 6.88 -1.71 30.57
N GLU A 52 6.22 -2.23 29.52
CA GLU A 52 6.90 -3.05 28.49
C GLU A 52 7.53 -2.19 27.38
N ILE A 53 7.68 -0.89 27.63
CA ILE A 53 8.22 0.07 26.68
C ILE A 53 9.73 0.21 26.86
N TYR A 54 10.42 0.26 25.73
CA TYR A 54 11.83 0.52 25.58
C TYR A 54 12.01 1.87 24.91
N GLN A 55 12.88 2.71 25.43
CA GLN A 55 13.10 4.07 24.95
C GLN A 55 14.52 4.23 24.40
N GLY A 56 14.64 4.89 23.26
CA GLY A 56 15.92 5.31 22.68
C GLY A 56 15.89 6.79 22.37
N THR A 57 17.06 7.39 22.23
CA THR A 57 17.21 8.75 21.71
C THR A 57 17.88 8.67 20.35
N PHE A 58 17.27 9.30 19.35
CA PHE A 58 17.80 9.39 18.00
C PHE A 58 17.98 10.87 17.63
N SER A 59 19.15 11.24 17.12
CA SER A 59 19.42 12.61 16.69
C SER A 59 19.46 12.70 15.18
N ASP A 60 18.42 13.27 14.56
CA ASP A 60 18.45 13.60 13.13
C ASP A 60 18.72 15.09 12.96
N THR A 61 19.66 15.45 12.09
CA THR A 61 20.04 16.85 11.82
C THR A 61 20.46 17.69 13.05
N GLY A 62 20.85 17.04 14.16
CA GLY A 62 21.26 17.69 15.41
C GLY A 62 20.13 17.95 16.41
N LYS A 63 18.89 17.52 16.13
CA LYS A 63 17.79 17.52 17.10
C LYS A 63 17.54 16.11 17.63
N ASN A 64 17.57 15.97 18.95
CA ASN A 64 17.27 14.71 19.62
C ASN A 64 15.76 14.48 19.65
N ALA A 65 15.32 13.32 19.14
CA ALA A 65 13.97 12.81 19.22
C ALA A 65 13.95 11.55 20.08
N GLY A 66 13.00 11.49 21.02
CA GLY A 66 12.69 10.28 21.75
C GLY A 66 11.93 9.31 20.86
N ILE A 67 12.36 8.05 20.84
CA ILE A 67 11.71 6.96 20.12
C ILE A 67 11.40 5.84 21.10
N THR A 68 10.23 5.23 20.93
CA THR A 68 9.72 4.22 21.85
C THR A 68 9.43 2.93 21.10
N PHE A 69 9.72 1.81 21.74
CA PHE A 69 9.57 0.46 21.23
C PHE A 69 8.90 -0.42 22.27
N TYR A 70 8.29 -1.53 21.86
CA TYR A 70 8.08 -2.67 22.74
C TYR A 70 8.92 -3.83 22.24
N ARG A 71 9.18 -4.80 23.13
CA ARG A 71 9.93 -6.01 22.81
C ARG A 71 9.01 -7.22 22.81
N SER A 72 9.05 -8.00 21.75
CA SER A 72 8.30 -9.24 21.63
C SER A 72 8.95 -10.39 22.40
N SER A 73 8.20 -11.48 22.57
CA SER A 73 8.70 -12.73 23.14
C SER A 73 9.83 -13.37 22.32
N ASP A 74 9.85 -13.18 21.00
CA ASP A 74 10.95 -13.60 20.11
C ASP A 74 12.14 -12.63 20.09
N GLY A 75 12.11 -11.59 20.94
CA GLY A 75 13.24 -10.70 21.21
C GLY A 75 13.38 -9.52 20.24
N LYS A 76 12.50 -9.37 19.25
CA LYS A 76 12.47 -8.25 18.30
C LYS A 76 11.87 -6.99 18.93
N PHE A 77 12.29 -5.84 18.43
CA PHE A 77 11.76 -4.54 18.82
C PHE A 77 10.81 -3.97 17.76
N TYR A 78 9.75 -3.32 18.22
CA TYR A 78 8.72 -2.72 17.37
C TYR A 78 8.39 -1.32 17.85
N GLN A 79 8.43 -0.36 16.95
CA GLN A 79 8.26 1.05 17.30
C GLN A 79 6.79 1.37 17.68
N VAL A 80 6.58 1.98 18.85
CA VAL A 80 5.26 2.24 19.47
C VAL A 80 4.51 3.39 18.78
N SER A 81 5.22 4.43 18.32
CA SER A 81 4.66 5.64 17.72
C SER A 81 5.41 6.05 16.45
N GLY A 82 4.74 6.83 15.58
CA GLY A 82 5.35 7.35 14.36
C GLY A 82 5.65 6.26 13.33
N LEU A 83 4.62 5.53 12.89
CA LEU A 83 4.72 4.56 11.80
C LEU A 83 5.06 5.26 10.49
N LYS A 84 6.34 5.58 10.30
CA LYS A 84 6.93 5.73 8.98
C LYS A 84 7.66 4.44 8.68
N GLY A 85 7.19 3.68 7.68
CA GLY A 85 7.88 2.47 7.20
C GLY A 85 7.40 1.13 7.76
N GLY A 86 6.11 1.01 8.06
CA GLY A 86 5.47 -0.21 8.57
C GLY A 86 4.90 -1.18 7.52
N GLY A 87 5.40 -1.20 6.28
CA GLY A 87 4.71 -1.93 5.20
C GLY A 87 3.31 -1.37 4.92
N PRO A 88 2.54 -2.03 4.02
CA PRO A 88 1.24 -1.52 3.59
C PRO A 88 0.19 -1.62 4.70
N ILE A 89 -0.75 -0.69 4.69
CA ILE A 89 -2.01 -0.77 5.45
C ILE A 89 -2.80 -1.96 4.92
N ARG A 90 -3.29 -2.82 5.82
CA ARG A 90 -4.10 -3.98 5.49
C ARG A 90 -5.52 -3.82 6.04
N HIS A 91 -6.49 -4.17 5.22
CA HIS A 91 -7.92 -4.17 5.57
C HIS A 91 -8.64 -5.36 4.94
N VAL A 92 -9.66 -5.84 5.65
CA VAL A 92 -10.67 -6.75 5.11
C VAL A 92 -11.96 -5.96 5.05
N ASP A 93 -12.40 -5.70 3.84
CA ASP A 93 -13.59 -4.94 3.54
C ASP A 93 -14.86 -5.72 3.94
N LYS A 94 -15.94 -4.98 4.20
CA LYS A 94 -17.24 -5.55 4.55
C LYS A 94 -18.27 -5.13 3.50
N PRO A 95 -19.07 -6.08 3.00
CA PRO A 95 -20.15 -5.70 2.09
C PRO A 95 -21.26 -4.96 2.84
N TYR A 96 -22.13 -4.28 2.10
CA TYR A 96 -23.27 -3.53 2.68
C TYR A 96 -24.09 -4.38 3.67
N SER A 97 -24.38 -5.64 3.35
CA SER A 97 -25.11 -6.59 4.20
C SER A 97 -24.49 -6.86 5.59
N GLU A 98 -23.20 -6.58 5.77
CA GLU A 98 -22.51 -6.69 7.06
C GLU A 98 -22.44 -5.39 7.86
N LEU A 99 -22.82 -4.25 7.26
CA LEU A 99 -22.84 -2.96 7.94
C LEU A 99 -23.96 -2.89 8.98
N ARG A 100 -23.76 -2.05 9.99
CA ARG A 100 -24.69 -1.78 11.08
C ARG A 100 -24.93 -0.27 11.22
N GLU A 101 -26.07 0.10 11.77
CA GLU A 101 -26.39 1.51 12.03
C GLU A 101 -25.25 2.18 12.81
N GLY A 102 -24.70 3.26 12.24
CA GLY A 102 -23.52 3.97 12.76
C GLY A 102 -22.20 3.64 12.06
N ASP A 103 -22.13 2.57 11.26
CA ASP A 103 -21.00 2.31 10.38
C ASP A 103 -20.98 3.34 9.22
N ILE A 104 -19.77 3.71 8.76
CA ILE A 104 -19.60 4.59 7.58
C ILE A 104 -20.16 3.88 6.34
N GLY A 105 -21.00 4.57 5.58
CA GLY A 105 -21.64 4.03 4.38
C GLY A 105 -22.81 3.06 4.67
N TYR A 106 -23.28 2.99 5.92
CA TYR A 106 -24.51 2.26 6.24
C TYR A 106 -25.72 2.89 5.54
N ASP A 107 -26.42 2.07 4.76
CA ASP A 107 -27.70 2.40 4.13
C ASP A 107 -28.63 1.20 4.29
N GLU A 108 -29.83 1.44 4.86
CA GLU A 108 -30.80 0.39 5.13
C GLU A 108 -31.34 -0.27 3.85
N ASP A 109 -31.33 0.47 2.74
CA ASP A 109 -31.83 0.01 1.44
C ASP A 109 -30.81 -0.89 0.70
N LEU A 110 -29.56 -0.97 1.18
CA LEU A 110 -28.48 -1.72 0.54
C LEU A 110 -28.07 -2.99 1.30
N LEU A 111 -28.73 -3.30 2.42
CA LEU A 111 -28.35 -4.40 3.32
C LEU A 111 -28.56 -5.81 2.72
N ASP A 112 -29.18 -5.95 1.56
CA ASP A 112 -29.26 -7.21 0.81
C ASP A 112 -28.05 -7.44 -0.12
N ILE A 113 -27.22 -6.43 -0.34
CA ILE A 113 -26.03 -6.50 -1.18
C ILE A 113 -24.87 -7.13 -0.40
N SER A 114 -24.37 -8.27 -0.90
CA SER A 114 -23.30 -9.06 -0.27
C SER A 114 -21.99 -9.08 -1.06
N ASP A 115 -22.01 -8.55 -2.28
CA ASP A 115 -20.91 -8.56 -3.22
C ASP A 115 -20.39 -7.14 -3.52
N ASP A 116 -20.84 -6.11 -2.80
CA ASP A 116 -20.42 -4.72 -2.95
C ASP A 116 -20.29 -3.99 -1.61
N SER A 117 -19.56 -2.88 -1.58
CA SER A 117 -19.28 -2.11 -0.37
C SER A 117 -19.13 -0.60 -0.65
N PRO A 118 -19.31 0.28 0.37
CA PRO A 118 -19.08 1.72 0.24
C PRO A 118 -17.60 2.11 0.37
N LEU A 119 -16.68 1.14 0.22
CA LEU A 119 -15.27 1.30 0.60
C LEU A 119 -14.59 2.50 -0.06
N LEU A 120 -14.75 2.65 -1.37
CA LEU A 120 -13.96 3.61 -2.15
C LEU A 120 -14.60 4.99 -2.26
N GLU A 121 -15.92 5.08 -2.12
CA GLU A 121 -16.66 6.33 -2.17
C GLU A 121 -16.62 7.04 -0.81
N ASP A 122 -16.86 6.31 0.28
CA ASP A 122 -17.07 6.92 1.60
C ASP A 122 -15.97 6.56 2.60
N MET A 123 -15.47 5.32 2.58
CA MET A 123 -14.57 4.87 3.62
C MET A 123 -13.14 5.30 3.36
N LEU A 124 -12.58 5.13 2.16
CA LEU A 124 -11.15 5.33 1.86
C LEU A 124 -10.55 6.64 2.41
N PRO A 125 -11.19 7.80 2.21
CA PRO A 125 -10.72 9.08 2.75
C PRO A 125 -10.66 9.10 4.29
N SER A 126 -11.58 8.41 4.96
CA SER A 126 -11.62 8.29 6.42
C SER A 126 -10.58 7.31 6.97
N LEU A 127 -10.05 6.40 6.14
CA LEU A 127 -9.10 5.36 6.56
C LEU A 127 -7.68 5.91 6.73
N SER A 128 -7.18 6.58 5.69
CA SER A 128 -5.88 7.25 5.67
C SER A 128 -5.72 8.06 4.38
N GLU A 129 -5.21 9.29 4.51
CA GLU A 129 -4.81 10.10 3.35
C GLU A 129 -3.74 9.40 2.48
N GLU A 130 -2.93 8.49 3.04
CA GLU A 130 -1.93 7.72 2.28
C GLU A 130 -2.58 6.77 1.25
N LEU A 131 -3.85 6.39 1.44
CA LEU A 131 -4.58 5.48 0.55
C LEU A 131 -5.26 6.20 -0.61
N TYR A 132 -5.41 7.53 -0.54
CA TYR A 132 -6.13 8.27 -1.58
C TYR A 132 -5.23 8.45 -2.82
N PRO A 133 -5.70 8.07 -4.03
CA PRO A 133 -4.92 8.24 -5.23
C PRO A 133 -4.64 9.71 -5.51
N THR A 134 -3.48 9.99 -6.09
CA THR A 134 -3.17 11.33 -6.57
C THR A 134 -4.17 11.69 -7.67
N SER A 135 -4.74 12.90 -7.62
CA SER A 135 -5.72 13.32 -8.61
C SER A 135 -5.16 13.24 -10.03
N GLU A 136 -5.99 12.82 -10.97
CA GLU A 136 -5.62 12.65 -12.38
C GLU A 136 -5.04 13.93 -12.98
N GLU A 137 -5.61 15.10 -12.64
CA GLU A 137 -5.09 16.41 -13.05
C GLU A 137 -3.64 16.62 -12.59
N ASN A 138 -3.34 16.27 -11.33
CA ASN A 138 -1.99 16.40 -10.78
C ASN A 138 -1.01 15.43 -11.43
N VAL A 139 -1.38 14.16 -11.63
CA VAL A 139 -0.53 13.18 -12.31
C VAL A 139 -0.24 13.65 -13.74
N GLN A 140 -1.27 14.08 -14.49
CA GLN A 140 -1.09 14.63 -15.84
C GLN A 140 -0.22 15.89 -15.85
N SER A 141 -0.40 16.80 -14.89
CA SER A 141 0.38 18.04 -14.79
C SER A 141 1.87 17.76 -14.62
N VAL A 142 2.22 16.84 -13.72
CA VAL A 142 3.61 16.42 -13.49
C VAL A 142 4.16 15.66 -14.69
N TYR A 143 3.37 14.74 -15.28
CA TYR A 143 3.76 13.98 -16.46
C TYR A 143 4.04 14.89 -17.67
N LYS A 144 3.21 15.93 -17.90
CA LYS A 144 3.43 16.92 -18.97
C LYS A 144 4.74 17.71 -18.77
N LYS A 145 5.10 18.04 -17.53
CA LYS A 145 6.39 18.69 -17.22
C LYS A 145 7.56 17.78 -17.59
N LEU A 146 7.49 16.49 -17.21
CA LEU A 146 8.49 15.49 -17.60
C LEU A 146 8.62 15.39 -19.12
N GLN A 147 7.50 15.29 -19.85
CA GLN A 147 7.50 15.25 -21.31
C GLN A 147 8.07 16.52 -21.96
N SER A 148 8.01 17.66 -21.27
CA SER A 148 8.58 18.93 -21.72
C SER A 148 10.08 19.08 -21.39
N GLY A 149 10.70 18.06 -20.80
CA GLY A 149 12.13 18.03 -20.48
C GLY A 149 12.49 18.29 -19.02
N ASP A 150 11.50 18.53 -18.13
CA ASP A 150 11.74 18.68 -16.70
C ASP A 150 11.97 17.32 -16.04
N THR A 151 13.22 16.88 -16.04
CA THR A 151 13.63 15.59 -15.46
C THR A 151 13.35 15.48 -13.96
N ALA A 152 13.32 16.60 -13.22
CA ALA A 152 13.02 16.59 -11.80
C ALA A 152 11.55 16.21 -11.54
N ALA A 153 10.65 16.53 -12.48
CA ALA A 153 9.25 16.11 -12.41
C ALA A 153 9.10 14.58 -12.43
N GLY A 154 10.03 13.86 -13.05
CA GLY A 154 10.05 12.40 -13.08
C GLY A 154 10.33 11.75 -11.72
N GLU A 155 10.94 12.47 -10.79
CA GLU A 155 11.23 11.98 -9.43
C GLU A 155 10.08 12.22 -8.44
N ILE A 156 9.06 12.99 -8.84
CA ILE A 156 7.86 13.20 -8.04
C ILE A 156 7.10 11.88 -7.90
N GLU A 157 6.69 11.59 -6.68
CA GLU A 157 5.92 10.40 -6.35
C GLU A 157 4.41 10.67 -6.47
N VAL A 158 3.68 9.69 -6.98
CA VAL A 158 2.22 9.69 -7.11
C VAL A 158 1.66 8.38 -6.56
N VAL A 159 0.44 8.44 -6.05
CA VAL A 159 -0.30 7.29 -5.50
C VAL A 159 -1.32 6.82 -6.54
N LEU A 160 -1.30 5.52 -6.86
CA LEU A 160 -2.17 4.89 -7.86
C LEU A 160 -2.81 3.62 -7.30
N CYS A 161 -3.99 3.29 -7.80
CA CYS A 161 -4.80 2.14 -7.39
C CYS A 161 -4.85 1.07 -8.47
N ARG A 162 -5.04 -0.19 -8.09
CA ARG A 162 -5.27 -1.29 -9.04
C ARG A 162 -6.08 -2.41 -8.38
N GLY A 163 -7.13 -2.85 -9.07
CA GLY A 163 -7.78 -4.13 -8.76
C GLY A 163 -6.95 -5.30 -9.29
N THR A 164 -6.73 -6.31 -8.46
CA THR A 164 -5.93 -7.49 -8.81
C THR A 164 -6.25 -8.68 -7.90
N THR A 165 -5.68 -9.86 -8.17
CA THR A 165 -5.89 -11.02 -7.30
C THR A 165 -5.05 -10.95 -6.04
N GLY A 166 -5.47 -11.63 -4.97
CA GLY A 166 -4.72 -11.71 -3.71
C GLY A 166 -3.26 -12.13 -3.92
N PRO A 167 -2.96 -13.23 -4.63
CA PRO A 167 -1.59 -13.62 -4.92
C PRO A 167 -0.77 -12.56 -5.67
N GLN A 168 -1.39 -11.85 -6.61
CA GLN A 168 -0.71 -10.79 -7.37
C GLN A 168 -0.46 -9.54 -6.51
N ALA A 169 -1.42 -9.15 -5.67
CA ALA A 169 -1.25 -8.07 -4.70
C ALA A 169 -0.13 -8.38 -3.70
N GLU A 170 -0.07 -9.61 -3.19
CA GLU A 170 1.01 -10.05 -2.30
C GLU A 170 2.37 -10.09 -2.99
N ASN A 171 2.42 -10.48 -4.27
CA ASN A 171 3.65 -10.42 -5.05
C ASN A 171 4.14 -8.97 -5.22
N ILE A 172 3.24 -8.01 -5.48
CA ILE A 172 3.58 -6.58 -5.53
C ILE A 172 4.12 -6.12 -4.16
N VAL A 173 3.49 -6.54 -3.06
CA VAL A 173 3.96 -6.21 -1.70
C VAL A 173 5.34 -6.79 -1.41
N LYS A 174 5.55 -8.06 -1.76
CA LYS A 174 6.79 -8.81 -1.50
C LYS A 174 7.96 -8.26 -2.31
N PHE A 175 7.78 -8.08 -3.61
CA PHE A 175 8.86 -7.72 -4.52
C PHE A 175 9.01 -6.21 -4.73
N LYS A 176 8.02 -5.41 -4.30
CA LYS A 176 8.03 -3.95 -4.42
C LYS A 176 8.21 -3.47 -5.86
N THR A 177 7.55 -4.18 -6.78
CA THR A 177 7.54 -3.87 -8.21
C THR A 177 6.10 -3.81 -8.73
N ALA A 178 5.83 -2.98 -9.74
CA ALA A 178 4.50 -2.80 -10.32
C ALA A 178 3.86 -4.11 -10.82
N GLY A 179 4.67 -5.05 -11.34
CA GLY A 179 4.23 -6.35 -11.83
C GLY A 179 4.30 -7.49 -10.82
N GLY A 180 4.74 -7.24 -9.58
CA GLY A 180 4.96 -8.30 -8.59
C GLY A 180 5.98 -9.35 -9.05
N VAL A 181 7.10 -8.91 -9.63
CA VAL A 181 8.20 -9.76 -10.10
C VAL A 181 9.49 -9.41 -9.36
N GLU A 182 10.40 -10.37 -9.24
CA GLU A 182 11.70 -10.12 -8.59
C GLU A 182 12.55 -9.09 -9.36
N GLY A 183 13.39 -8.36 -8.62
CA GLY A 183 14.38 -7.43 -9.19
C GLY A 183 13.80 -6.06 -9.55
N PRO A 184 13.49 -5.19 -8.56
CA PRO A 184 13.14 -3.80 -8.83
C PRO A 184 14.30 -3.09 -9.54
N ASP A 185 14.03 -2.49 -10.70
CA ASP A 185 15.03 -1.75 -11.49
C ASP A 185 14.77 -0.25 -11.40
N PRO A 186 15.51 0.51 -10.56
CA PRO A 186 15.32 1.95 -10.41
C PRO A 186 15.72 2.78 -11.63
N ASN A 187 16.39 2.17 -12.62
CA ASN A 187 16.82 2.82 -13.85
C ASN A 187 15.98 2.40 -15.06
N ILE A 188 14.92 1.60 -14.86
CA ILE A 188 14.05 1.16 -15.93
C ILE A 188 13.39 2.35 -16.62
N LEU A 189 13.37 2.32 -17.95
CA LEU A 189 12.66 3.31 -18.75
C LEU A 189 11.16 3.00 -18.76
N PRO A 190 10.30 4.01 -18.88
CA PRO A 190 8.86 3.80 -19.05
C PRO A 190 8.59 2.98 -20.33
N VAL A 191 7.48 2.25 -20.35
CA VAL A 191 7.09 1.45 -21.53
C VAL A 191 6.81 2.35 -22.73
N SER A 192 6.97 1.83 -23.96
CA SER A 192 6.67 2.63 -25.14
C SER A 192 5.17 2.93 -25.27
N VAL A 193 4.83 3.97 -26.05
CA VAL A 193 3.44 4.31 -26.35
C VAL A 193 2.74 3.17 -27.11
N GLU A 194 3.48 2.44 -27.95
CA GLU A 194 2.97 1.26 -28.64
C GLU A 194 2.62 0.14 -27.66
N THR A 195 3.48 -0.14 -26.66
CA THR A 195 3.18 -1.12 -25.60
C THR A 195 1.98 -0.67 -24.76
N ALA A 196 1.87 0.62 -24.44
CA ALA A 196 0.72 1.15 -23.71
C ALA A 196 -0.59 0.98 -24.52
N ARG A 197 -0.57 1.24 -25.83
CA ARG A 197 -1.72 0.99 -26.71
C ARG A 197 -2.09 -0.49 -26.79
N GLU A 198 -1.10 -1.37 -26.82
CA GLU A 198 -1.32 -2.82 -26.81
C GLU A 198 -2.02 -3.26 -25.51
N GLN A 199 -1.56 -2.73 -24.37
CA GLN A 199 -2.18 -2.97 -23.07
C GLN A 199 -3.65 -2.53 -23.03
N VAL A 200 -3.97 -1.34 -23.57
CA VAL A 200 -5.37 -0.87 -23.65
C VAL A 200 -6.22 -1.76 -24.56
N ARG A 201 -5.63 -2.30 -25.65
CA ARG A 201 -6.37 -3.10 -26.64
C ARG A 201 -6.61 -4.54 -26.20
N SER A 202 -5.64 -5.15 -25.53
CA SER A 202 -5.59 -6.60 -25.33
C SER A 202 -5.47 -7.02 -23.88
N GLY A 203 -5.21 -6.07 -22.98
CA GLY A 203 -4.97 -6.34 -21.57
C GLY A 203 -3.76 -7.21 -21.30
N ARG A 204 -3.42 -7.36 -20.01
CA ARG A 204 -2.43 -8.32 -19.50
C ARG A 204 -1.04 -8.27 -20.16
N VAL A 205 -0.67 -7.17 -20.82
CA VAL A 205 0.65 -6.96 -21.45
C VAL A 205 1.61 -6.41 -20.40
N VAL A 206 1.19 -5.34 -19.73
CA VAL A 206 1.94 -4.68 -18.66
C VAL A 206 0.99 -4.27 -17.53
N PRO A 207 1.52 -4.08 -16.31
CA PRO A 207 0.75 -3.55 -15.20
C PRO A 207 0.11 -2.21 -15.57
N GLU A 208 -1.19 -2.10 -15.35
CA GLU A 208 -1.96 -0.86 -15.47
C GLU A 208 -2.60 -0.54 -14.12
N PHE A 209 -2.42 0.71 -13.71
CA PHE A 209 -2.98 1.30 -12.50
C PHE A 209 -3.86 2.48 -12.89
N THR A 210 -4.71 2.93 -11.98
CA THR A 210 -5.63 4.05 -12.20
C THR A 210 -5.56 5.06 -11.08
N THR A 211 -5.86 6.31 -11.39
CA THR A 211 -6.18 7.36 -10.39
C THR A 211 -7.67 7.45 -10.10
N ASP A 212 -8.51 6.74 -10.86
CA ASP A 212 -9.97 6.79 -10.77
C ASP A 212 -10.48 5.72 -9.79
N LEU A 213 -11.11 6.18 -8.72
CA LEU A 213 -11.64 5.31 -7.68
C LEU A 213 -12.80 4.43 -8.16
N SER A 214 -13.62 4.91 -9.10
CA SER A 214 -14.72 4.10 -9.67
C SER A 214 -14.20 2.93 -10.52
N VAL A 215 -13.09 3.16 -11.22
CA VAL A 215 -12.37 2.13 -11.97
C VAL A 215 -11.74 1.15 -10.99
N ALA A 216 -11.01 1.65 -9.99
CA ALA A 216 -10.40 0.83 -8.95
C ALA A 216 -11.42 -0.03 -8.21
N ASP A 217 -12.61 0.51 -7.95
CA ASP A 217 -13.73 -0.18 -7.31
C ASP A 217 -14.18 -1.39 -8.12
N ARG A 218 -14.64 -1.13 -9.34
CA ARG A 218 -15.10 -2.17 -10.28
C ARG A 218 -14.07 -3.27 -10.49
N PHE A 219 -12.78 -2.93 -10.56
CA PHE A 219 -11.72 -3.90 -10.81
C PHE A 219 -11.27 -4.67 -9.56
N SER A 220 -11.56 -4.18 -8.35
CA SER A 220 -11.15 -4.80 -7.09
C SER A 220 -12.27 -5.55 -6.37
N ARG A 221 -13.54 -5.29 -6.70
CA ARG A 221 -14.71 -6.01 -6.18
C ARG A 221 -14.56 -7.52 -6.36
N GLU A 222 -14.86 -8.28 -5.31
CA GLU A 222 -14.66 -9.75 -5.20
C GLU A 222 -13.19 -10.21 -5.34
N HIS A 223 -12.25 -9.27 -5.26
CA HIS A 223 -10.81 -9.47 -5.43
C HIS A 223 -10.05 -8.65 -4.38
N HIS A 224 -8.89 -8.10 -4.76
CA HIS A 224 -8.07 -7.25 -3.91
C HIS A 224 -7.84 -5.89 -4.58
N LEU A 225 -7.85 -4.84 -3.77
CA LEU A 225 -7.33 -3.53 -4.16
C LEU A 225 -5.89 -3.39 -3.66
N ILE A 226 -4.96 -3.10 -4.56
CA ILE A 226 -3.59 -2.69 -4.22
C ILE A 226 -3.41 -1.21 -4.52
N ILE A 227 -2.83 -0.49 -3.56
CA ILE A 227 -2.54 0.95 -3.66
C ILE A 227 -1.04 1.12 -3.50
N VAL A 228 -0.42 1.78 -4.46
CA VAL A 228 1.03 1.91 -4.54
C VAL A 228 1.43 3.36 -4.76
N LYS A 229 2.58 3.73 -4.22
CA LYS A 229 3.27 4.96 -4.56
C LYS A 229 4.40 4.65 -5.54
N THR A 230 4.55 5.47 -6.57
CA THR A 230 5.55 5.29 -7.62
C THR A 230 6.03 6.63 -8.16
N LYS A 231 7.18 6.65 -8.82
CA LYS A 231 7.72 7.86 -9.45
C LYS A 231 7.14 8.05 -10.85
N VAL A 232 6.86 9.29 -11.23
CA VAL A 232 6.27 9.63 -12.54
C VAL A 232 7.14 9.17 -13.72
N LYS A 233 8.46 9.09 -13.56
CA LYS A 233 9.38 8.64 -14.63
C LYS A 233 9.14 7.21 -15.11
N TYR A 234 8.45 6.37 -14.34
CA TYR A 234 8.13 4.99 -14.76
C TYR A 234 6.81 4.89 -15.53
N LEU A 235 6.01 5.96 -15.56
CA LEU A 235 4.67 5.95 -16.11
C LEU A 235 4.65 6.22 -17.61
N THR A 236 3.78 5.50 -18.31
CA THR A 236 3.28 5.87 -19.64
C THR A 236 1.77 5.93 -19.57
N ARG A 237 1.15 6.88 -20.28
CA ARG A 237 -0.30 7.00 -20.31
C ARG A 237 -0.94 5.75 -20.92
N GLY A 238 -1.84 5.12 -20.17
CA GLY A 238 -2.67 3.98 -20.58
C GLY A 238 -4.07 4.41 -21.02
N SER A 239 -5.09 3.71 -20.53
CA SER A 239 -6.50 3.94 -20.86
C SER A 239 -6.97 5.35 -20.49
N THR A 240 -7.28 6.20 -21.48
CA THR A 240 -7.74 7.57 -21.20
C THR A 240 -9.08 7.61 -20.46
N SER A 241 -10.00 6.72 -20.82
CA SER A 241 -11.34 6.64 -20.20
C SER A 241 -11.32 6.10 -18.79
N GLU A 242 -10.28 5.36 -18.42
CA GLU A 242 -10.16 4.73 -17.10
C GLU A 242 -9.04 5.37 -16.27
N SER A 243 -8.57 6.56 -16.67
CA SER A 243 -7.44 7.26 -16.06
C SER A 243 -6.23 6.35 -15.81
N GLY A 244 -5.94 5.51 -16.80
CA GLY A 244 -4.96 4.44 -16.75
C GLY A 244 -3.52 4.93 -16.93
N TRP A 245 -2.63 4.33 -16.16
CA TRP A 245 -1.19 4.57 -16.17
C TRP A 245 -0.48 3.22 -16.14
N VAL A 246 0.32 2.96 -17.18
CA VAL A 246 1.05 1.70 -17.33
C VAL A 246 2.50 1.85 -16.91
N MET A 247 3.09 0.78 -16.39
CA MET A 247 4.47 0.73 -15.94
C MET A 247 5.16 -0.56 -16.40
N PRO A 248 6.50 -0.59 -16.56
CA PRO A 248 7.24 -1.83 -16.67
C PRO A 248 7.00 -2.76 -15.47
N HIS A 249 7.02 -4.08 -15.67
CA HIS A 249 6.81 -5.05 -14.59
C HIS A 249 7.79 -4.86 -13.41
N THR A 250 9.05 -4.54 -13.71
CA THR A 250 10.13 -4.35 -12.72
C THR A 250 10.21 -2.93 -12.16
N ALA A 251 9.31 -2.02 -12.55
CA ALA A 251 9.29 -0.65 -12.03
C ALA A 251 9.12 -0.64 -10.50
N PRO A 252 10.03 0.00 -9.74
CA PRO A 252 9.93 0.04 -8.29
C PRO A 252 8.67 0.79 -7.83
N VAL A 253 7.97 0.20 -6.87
CA VAL A 253 6.82 0.81 -6.21
C VAL A 253 6.94 0.67 -4.69
N GLU A 254 6.37 1.61 -3.95
CA GLU A 254 6.14 1.49 -2.51
C GLU A 254 4.68 1.06 -2.30
N PRO A 255 4.40 -0.19 -1.88
CA PRO A 255 3.04 -0.62 -1.53
C PRO A 255 2.55 0.13 -0.29
N VAL A 256 1.42 0.83 -0.41
CA VAL A 256 0.84 1.67 0.64
C VAL A 256 -0.37 1.01 1.30
N GLY A 257 -1.20 0.32 0.51
CA GLY A 257 -2.39 -0.35 0.99
C GLY A 257 -2.70 -1.62 0.22
N ILE A 258 -3.20 -2.63 0.91
CA ILE A 258 -3.86 -3.81 0.33
C ILE A 258 -5.19 -4.03 1.06
N ILE A 259 -6.27 -4.10 0.29
CA ILE A 259 -7.63 -4.29 0.82
C ILE A 259 -8.19 -5.55 0.20
N ASP A 260 -8.53 -6.51 1.05
CA ASP A 260 -9.26 -7.73 0.69
C ASP A 260 -10.74 -7.39 0.56
N ARG A 261 -11.27 -7.51 -0.67
CA ARG A 261 -12.67 -7.28 -1.02
C ARG A 261 -13.34 -8.56 -1.53
N THR A 262 -12.87 -9.72 -1.07
CA THR A 262 -13.49 -11.01 -1.38
C THR A 262 -14.75 -11.26 -0.57
N TYR A 263 -15.00 -10.46 0.47
CA TYR A 263 -16.13 -10.58 1.39
C TYR A 263 -16.24 -11.98 2.03
N GLY A 264 -15.10 -12.67 2.19
CA GLY A 264 -15.03 -14.03 2.73
C GLY A 264 -15.35 -15.14 1.71
N HIS A 265 -15.60 -14.80 0.45
CA HIS A 265 -15.82 -15.75 -0.63
C HIS A 265 -14.50 -16.25 -1.26
N ALA A 266 -14.57 -17.37 -1.97
CA ALA A 266 -13.42 -17.90 -2.70
C ALA A 266 -13.12 -17.00 -3.91
N GLU A 267 -11.90 -16.49 -3.99
CA GLU A 267 -11.48 -15.60 -5.09
C GLU A 267 -11.39 -16.34 -6.43
N ASN A 268 -12.04 -15.81 -7.47
CA ASN A 268 -11.93 -16.35 -8.83
C ASN A 268 -10.65 -15.87 -9.53
N ILE A 269 -9.53 -16.52 -9.25
CA ILE A 269 -8.21 -16.16 -9.79
C ILE A 269 -8.11 -16.22 -11.33
N GLY A 270 -9.02 -16.94 -12.02
CA GLY A 270 -9.02 -17.04 -13.48
C GLY A 270 -9.63 -15.81 -14.18
N GLN A 271 -10.39 -14.99 -13.44
CA GLN A 271 -11.12 -13.84 -13.94
C GLN A 271 -10.44 -12.50 -13.65
N ALA A 272 -9.26 -12.52 -13.03
CA ALA A 272 -8.48 -11.34 -12.68
C ALA A 272 -8.47 -10.28 -13.79
N ASN A 273 -9.16 -9.18 -13.51
CA ASN A 273 -9.47 -8.12 -14.45
C ASN A 273 -8.28 -7.14 -14.54
N ALA A 274 -7.34 -7.45 -15.42
CA ALA A 274 -6.54 -6.44 -16.10
C ALA A 274 -6.73 -6.67 -17.61
N SER A 275 -7.92 -6.30 -18.08
CA SER A 275 -8.39 -6.30 -19.48
C SER A 275 -8.41 -7.68 -20.20
N LYS A 276 -9.48 -7.91 -20.95
CA LYS A 276 -9.56 -8.93 -22.00
C LYS A 276 -9.05 -8.33 -23.31
#